data_AF-A0A147F222-F1
#
_entry.id   AF-A0A147F222-F1
#
_cell.length_a   1.000
_cell.length_b   1.000
_cell.length_c   1.000
_cell.angle_alpha   90.00
_cell.angle_beta   90.00
_cell.angle_gamma   90.00
#
_symmetry.space_group_name_H-M   'P 1'
#
loop_
_entity.id
_entity.type
_entity.pdbx_description
1 polymer ?
#
loop_
_entity_poly.entity_id
_entity_poly.type
_entity_poly.pdbx_seq_one_letter_code
_entity_poly.pdbx_strand_id
1 'polypeptide(L)'
;MFVTGRLALLVALGVVPLVLLSTAGVPAWLAVGGWVVLCAVGALVDVAVAADPRAVEITRRLPDRTLLDEPVAGELHVRNLGTRALRARVRDAWQPTAGAPEERARFVVPPGERRSGPLPLLPRRRG
;
A
#
# COMPACT_ATOMS: atom_id res chain seq x y z
N MET A 1 -4.50 5.34 3.85
CA MET A 1 -5.46 4.80 2.86
C MET A 1 -5.16 5.26 1.44
N PHE A 2 -5.02 4.33 0.49
CA PHE A 2 -5.71 4.53 -0.79
C PHE A 2 -7.19 4.31 -0.50
N VAL A 3 -8.12 5.09 -1.06
CA VAL A 3 -9.55 4.79 -0.92
C VAL A 3 -9.77 3.38 -1.48
N THR A 4 -10.01 2.41 -0.58
CA THR A 4 -10.20 1.00 -0.97
C THR A 4 -11.68 0.70 -1.07
N GLY A 5 -12.04 -0.36 -1.81
CA GLY A 5 -13.43 -0.84 -1.87
C GLY A 5 -14.03 -1.19 -0.50
N ARG A 6 -13.21 -1.41 0.53
CA ARG A 6 -13.68 -1.64 1.90
C ARG A 6 -14.35 -0.41 2.51
N LEU A 7 -13.84 0.80 2.23
CA LEU A 7 -14.46 2.02 2.72
C LEU A 7 -15.82 2.25 2.03
N ALA A 8 -15.90 2.01 0.72
CA ALA A 8 -17.16 2.07 -0.01
C ALA A 8 -18.18 1.07 0.54
N LEU A 9 -17.76 -0.17 0.83
CA LEU A 9 -18.62 -1.18 1.47
C LEU A 9 -19.07 -0.74 2.87
N LEU A 10 -18.17 -0.18 3.69
CA LEU A 10 -18.51 0.30 5.03
C LEU A 10 -19.53 1.44 4.97
N VAL A 11 -19.38 2.36 4.03
CA VAL A 11 -20.37 3.43 3.81
C VAL A 11 -21.71 2.84 3.36
N ALA A 12 -21.71 1.88 2.42
CA ALA A 12 -22.91 1.22 1.93
C ALA A 12 -23.65 0.42 3.04
N LEU A 13 -22.90 -0.20 3.96
CA LEU A 13 -23.48 -0.87 5.13
C LEU A 13 -24.25 0.08 6.05
N GLY A 14 -24.08 1.40 5.89
CA GLY A 14 -24.87 2.42 6.57
C GLY A 14 -26.37 2.35 6.31
N VAL A 15 -26.81 1.65 5.26
CA VAL A 15 -28.24 1.36 5.04
C VAL A 15 -28.85 0.60 6.22
N VAL A 16 -28.09 -0.28 6.87
CA VAL A 16 -28.56 -1.07 8.02
C VAL A 16 -28.92 -0.17 9.22
N PRO A 17 -27.98 0.62 9.80
CA PRO A 17 -28.30 1.52 10.89
C PRO A 17 -29.30 2.61 10.46
N LEU A 18 -29.28 3.06 9.20
CA LEU A 18 -30.27 4.00 8.68
C LEU A 18 -31.69 3.45 8.83
N VAL A 19 -31.96 2.24 8.34
CA VAL A 19 -33.29 1.62 8.41
C VAL A 19 -33.67 1.39 9.88
N LEU A 20 -32.80 0.76 10.67
CA LEU A 20 -33.09 0.41 12.06
C LEU A 20 -33.38 1.64 12.94
N LEU A 21 -32.55 2.68 12.83
CA LEU A 21 -32.73 3.90 13.61
C LEU A 21 -33.94 4.70 13.14
N SER A 22 -34.19 4.76 11.83
CA SER A 22 -35.38 5.45 11.29
C SER A 22 -36.67 4.76 11.74
N THR A 23 -36.71 3.42 11.76
CA THR A 23 -37.85 2.67 12.31
C THR A 23 -38.04 2.86 13.81
N ALA A 24 -36.97 3.20 14.54
CA ALA A 24 -37.00 3.52 15.96
C ALA A 24 -37.32 5.01 16.24
N GLY A 25 -37.66 5.81 15.23
CA GLY A 25 -38.06 7.22 15.37
C GLY A 25 -36.91 8.23 15.28
N VAL A 26 -35.68 7.80 14.98
CA VAL A 26 -34.55 8.70 14.77
C VAL A 26 -34.68 9.37 13.38
N PRO A 27 -34.47 10.69 13.25
CA PRO A 27 -34.48 11.35 11.95
C PRO A 27 -33.46 10.73 10.98
N ALA A 28 -33.91 10.35 9.78
CA ALA A 28 -33.07 9.66 8.79
C ALA A 28 -31.75 10.40 8.48
N TRP A 29 -31.81 11.74 8.34
CA TRP A 29 -30.62 12.56 8.10
C TRP A 29 -29.61 12.51 9.26
N LEU A 30 -30.10 12.40 10.50
CA LEU A 30 -29.24 12.27 11.67
C LEU A 30 -28.56 10.88 11.70
N ALA A 31 -29.28 9.82 11.33
CA ALA A 31 -28.71 8.48 11.20
C ALA A 31 -27.64 8.43 10.09
N VAL A 32 -27.91 9.00 8.91
CA VAL A 32 -26.91 9.09 7.82
C VAL A 32 -25.70 9.91 8.25
N GLY A 33 -25.92 11.10 8.80
CA GLY A 33 -24.85 11.98 9.25
C GLY A 33 -23.94 11.31 10.29
N GLY A 34 -24.54 10.66 11.28
CA GLY A 34 -23.81 9.89 12.30
C GLY A 34 -22.97 8.77 11.70
N TRP A 35 -23.52 8.01 10.75
CA TRP A 35 -22.79 6.93 10.08
C TRP A 35 -21.61 7.45 9.23
N VAL A 36 -21.82 8.53 8.48
CA VAL A 36 -20.76 9.16 7.68
C VAL A 36 -19.64 9.67 8.58
N VAL A 37 -19.97 10.33 9.69
CA VAL A 37 -18.98 10.78 10.68
C VAL A 37 -18.21 9.60 11.25
N LEU A 38 -18.90 8.51 11.61
CA LEU A 38 -18.25 7.29 12.10
C LEU A 38 -17.25 6.72 11.07
N CYS A 39 -17.65 6.64 9.80
CA CYS A 39 -16.77 6.19 8.72
C CYS A 39 -15.56 7.12 8.53
N ALA A 40 -15.79 8.45 8.59
CA ALA A 40 -14.73 9.44 8.46
C ALA A 40 -13.71 9.35 9.60
N VAL A 41 -14.17 9.20 10.84
CA VAL A 41 -13.30 8.98 12.01
C VAL A 41 -12.48 7.70 11.82
N GLY A 42 -13.11 6.60 11.41
CA GLY A 42 -12.41 5.34 11.13
C GLY A 42 -11.32 5.50 10.06
N ALA A 43 -11.61 6.23 8.99
CA ALA A 43 -10.65 6.51 7.92
C ALA A 43 -9.48 7.40 8.40
N LEU A 44 -9.77 8.42 9.22
CA LEU A 44 -8.74 9.27 9.82
C LEU A 44 -7.82 8.48 10.74
N VAL A 45 -8.38 7.58 11.57
CA VAL A 45 -7.59 6.70 12.43
C VAL A 45 -6.71 5.76 11.60
N ASP A 46 -7.24 5.17 10.51
CA ASP A 46 -6.41 4.33 9.62
C ASP A 46 -5.23 5.11 9.03
N VAL A 47 -5.47 6.32 8.53
CA VAL A 47 -4.41 7.20 8.01
C VAL A 47 -3.43 7.59 9.12
N ALA A 48 -3.92 7.89 10.31
CA ALA A 48 -3.10 8.28 11.45
C ALA A 48 -2.26 7.13 12.02
N VAL A 49 -2.59 5.87 11.76
CA VAL A 49 -1.78 4.70 12.18
C VAL A 49 -0.90 4.17 11.04
N ALA A 50 -1.18 4.54 9.80
CA ALA A 50 -0.36 4.17 8.66
C ALA A 50 1.06 4.76 8.74
N ALA A 51 2.03 4.02 8.19
CA ALA A 51 3.41 4.49 8.04
C ALA A 51 3.48 5.69 7.08
N ASP A 52 4.39 6.64 7.38
CA ASP A 52 4.63 7.80 6.52
C ASP A 52 5.39 7.36 5.26
N PRO A 53 4.79 7.47 4.06
CA PRO A 53 5.46 7.09 2.82
C PRO A 53 6.67 7.98 2.50
N ARG A 54 6.75 9.21 3.03
CA ARG A 54 7.89 10.11 2.83
C ARG A 54 9.11 9.68 3.64
N ALA A 55 8.89 8.88 4.68
CA ALA A 55 9.94 8.31 5.52
C ALA A 55 10.33 6.89 5.05
N VAL A 56 10.08 6.54 3.79
CA VAL A 56 10.48 5.25 3.20
C VAL A 56 11.61 5.49 2.21
N GLU A 57 12.73 4.84 2.44
CA GLU A 57 13.87 4.83 1.52
C GLU A 57 13.86 3.51 0.73
N ILE A 58 13.93 3.63 -0.60
CA ILE A 58 13.99 2.48 -1.51
C ILE A 58 15.31 2.56 -2.27
N THR A 59 16.15 1.54 -2.13
CA THR A 59 17.42 1.43 -2.87
C THR A 59 17.46 0.11 -3.62
N ARG A 60 18.22 0.08 -4.72
CA ARG A 60 18.48 -1.13 -5.50
C ARG A 60 19.94 -1.49 -5.36
N ARG A 61 20.24 -2.78 -5.23
CA ARG A 61 21.59 -3.31 -5.30
C ARG A 61 21.68 -4.17 -6.56
N LEU A 62 22.48 -3.73 -7.51
CA LEU A 62 22.70 -4.36 -8.80
C LEU A 62 24.20 -4.37 -9.10
N PRO A 63 24.69 -5.31 -9.92
CA PRO A 63 26.05 -5.24 -10.47
C PRO A 63 26.26 -3.98 -11.31
N ASP A 64 27.49 -3.47 -11.35
CA ASP A 64 27.85 -2.29 -12.15
C ASP A 64 27.73 -2.52 -13.66
N ARG A 65 27.88 -3.79 -14.08
CA ARG A 65 27.76 -4.22 -15.48
C ARG A 65 26.98 -5.52 -15.55
N THR A 66 26.14 -5.62 -16.57
CA THR A 66 25.31 -6.79 -16.85
C THR A 66 25.47 -7.20 -18.30
N LEU A 67 25.40 -8.50 -18.58
CA LEU A 67 25.41 -9.01 -19.94
C LEU A 67 23.98 -9.05 -20.50
N LEU A 68 23.87 -8.89 -21.81
CA LEU A 68 22.61 -9.00 -22.53
C LEU A 68 22.16 -10.47 -22.51
N ASP A 69 20.87 -10.70 -22.34
CA ASP A 69 20.24 -12.03 -22.31
C ASP A 69 20.74 -12.95 -21.19
N GLU A 70 21.48 -12.41 -20.23
CA GLU A 70 21.93 -13.14 -19.04
C GLU A 70 21.11 -12.75 -17.79
N PRO A 71 20.73 -13.73 -16.95
CA PRO A 71 20.05 -13.44 -15.69
C PRO A 71 20.93 -12.61 -14.75
N VAL A 72 20.36 -11.58 -14.16
CA VAL A 72 21.02 -10.72 -13.17
C VAL A 72 20.29 -10.84 -11.84
N ALA A 73 21.03 -11.25 -10.81
CA ALA A 73 20.53 -11.28 -9.43
C ALA A 73 20.70 -9.89 -8.81
N GLY A 74 19.60 -9.14 -8.74
CA GLY A 74 19.52 -7.88 -7.99
C GLY A 74 18.83 -8.05 -6.64
N GLU A 75 18.93 -7.03 -5.81
CA GLU A 75 18.16 -6.90 -4.58
C GLU A 75 17.45 -5.55 -4.52
N LEU A 76 16.20 -5.58 -4.06
CA LEU A 76 15.44 -4.40 -3.71
C LEU A 76 15.45 -4.25 -2.19
N HIS A 77 15.83 -3.07 -1.72
CA HIS A 77 15.94 -2.78 -0.30
C HIS A 77 14.93 -1.71 0.08
N VAL A 78 14.12 -2.00 1.09
CA VAL A 78 13.08 -1.11 1.62
C VAL A 78 13.43 -0.81 3.06
N ARG A 79 13.74 0.45 3.35
CA ARG A 79 14.06 0.93 4.69
C ARG A 79 12.97 1.86 5.19
N ASN A 80 12.52 1.62 6.42
CA ASN A 80 11.53 2.44 7.09
C ASN A 80 12.25 3.38 8.07
N LEU A 81 12.34 4.65 7.72
CA LEU A 81 12.92 5.70 8.56
C LEU A 81 11.89 6.31 9.51
N GLY A 82 10.62 5.93 9.37
CA GLY A 82 9.53 6.40 10.20
C GLY A 82 9.40 5.64 11.52
N THR A 83 8.41 6.06 12.32
CA THR A 83 8.14 5.52 13.67
C THR A 83 7.06 4.44 13.69
N ARG A 84 6.41 4.15 12.56
CA ARG A 84 5.29 3.19 12.45
C ARG A 84 5.66 2.06 11.51
N ALA A 85 5.15 0.85 11.79
CA ALA A 85 5.45 -0.32 10.96
C ALA A 85 4.91 -0.15 9.53
N LEU A 86 5.79 -0.27 8.54
CA LEU A 86 5.46 -0.19 7.12
C LEU A 86 4.97 -1.56 6.62
N ARG A 87 3.75 -1.59 6.08
CA ARG A 87 3.22 -2.74 5.33
C ARG A 87 3.08 -2.32 3.87
N ALA A 88 4.00 -2.74 3.02
CA ALA A 88 4.12 -2.26 1.65
C ALA A 88 3.95 -3.37 0.60
N ARG A 89 3.44 -2.98 -0.56
CA ARG A 89 3.48 -3.75 -1.80
C ARG A 89 4.25 -2.93 -2.82
N VAL A 90 5.47 -3.35 -3.14
CA VAL A 90 6.38 -2.57 -3.99
C VAL A 90 6.43 -3.19 -5.38
N ARG A 91 6.29 -2.34 -6.39
CA ARG A 91 6.57 -2.66 -7.80
C ARG A 91 7.63 -1.68 -8.26
N ASP A 92 8.78 -2.21 -8.66
CA ASP A 92 9.93 -1.39 -9.03
C ASP A 92 9.79 -0.73 -10.42
N ALA A 93 8.79 -1.18 -11.19
CA ALA A 93 8.34 -0.60 -12.46
C ALA A 93 9.44 -0.42 -13.51
N TRP A 94 10.32 -1.42 -13.64
CA TRP A 94 11.27 -1.49 -14.74
C TRP A 94 10.58 -1.56 -16.11
N GLN A 95 11.30 -1.13 -17.14
CA GLN A 95 10.90 -1.36 -18.53
C GLN A 95 10.72 -2.87 -18.78
N PRO A 96 9.78 -3.29 -19.64
CA PRO A 96 9.58 -4.70 -19.97
C PRO A 96 10.85 -5.40 -20.46
N THR A 97 11.74 -4.68 -21.15
CA THR A 97 13.02 -5.19 -21.66
C THR A 97 14.05 -5.48 -20.58
N ALA A 98 13.86 -5.02 -19.34
CA ALA A 98 14.72 -5.38 -18.22
C ALA A 98 14.41 -6.78 -17.66
N GLY A 99 13.29 -7.39 -18.06
CA GLY A 99 12.89 -8.72 -17.61
C GLY A 99 12.55 -8.81 -16.11
N ALA A 100 12.26 -7.68 -15.47
CA ALA A 100 11.84 -7.66 -14.07
C ALA A 100 10.45 -8.29 -13.90
N PRO A 101 10.16 -8.98 -12.78
CA PRO A 101 8.84 -9.50 -12.49
C PRO A 101 7.77 -8.39 -12.47
N GLU A 102 6.59 -8.70 -13.00
CA GLU A 102 5.44 -7.79 -12.91
C GLU A 102 4.79 -7.80 -11.52
N GLU A 103 5.07 -8.84 -10.74
CA GLU A 103 4.51 -9.06 -9.42
C GLU A 103 4.95 -8.00 -8.41
N ARG A 104 4.05 -7.68 -7.47
CA ARG A 104 4.34 -6.78 -6.36
C ARG A 104 4.93 -7.55 -5.20
N ALA A 105 6.18 -7.27 -4.86
CA ALA A 105 6.82 -7.81 -3.67
C ALA A 105 6.16 -7.23 -2.40
N ARG A 106 5.96 -8.07 -1.39
CA ARG A 106 5.35 -7.69 -0.10
C ARG A 106 6.43 -7.51 0.95
N PHE A 107 6.37 -6.40 1.68
CA PHE A 107 7.28 -6.10 2.77
C PHE A 107 6.52 -5.71 4.03
N VAL A 108 7.00 -6.21 5.17
CA VAL A 108 6.66 -5.70 6.50
C VAL A 108 7.96 -5.24 7.15
N VAL A 109 8.11 -3.92 7.29
CA VAL A 109 9.34 -3.29 7.77
C VAL A 109 9.03 -2.54 9.07
N PRO A 110 9.51 -3.03 10.22
CA PRO A 110 9.35 -2.31 11.49
C PRO A 110 9.98 -0.91 11.46
N PRO A 111 9.63 -0.02 12.40
CA PRO A 111 10.23 1.31 12.52
C PRO A 111 11.76 1.23 12.62
N GLY A 112 12.47 2.08 11.86
CA GLY A 112 13.94 2.14 11.86
C GLY A 112 14.64 0.97 11.16
N GLU A 113 13.90 -0.06 10.73
CA GLU A 113 14.48 -1.27 10.14
C GLU A 113 14.55 -1.24 8.61
N ARG A 114 15.27 -2.22 8.04
CA ARG A 114 15.38 -2.49 6.61
C ARG A 114 15.01 -3.94 6.32
N ARG A 115 14.31 -4.17 5.21
CA ARG A 115 14.12 -5.50 4.62
C ARG A 115 14.60 -5.50 3.17
N SER A 116 15.14 -6.62 2.73
CA SER A 116 15.55 -6.87 1.36
C SER A 116 14.68 -7.95 0.73
N GLY A 117 14.53 -7.87 -0.59
CA GLY A 117 13.88 -8.91 -1.39
C GLY A 117 14.59 -9.06 -2.74
N PRO A 118 14.48 -10.22 -3.38
CA PRO A 118 15.10 -10.46 -4.68
C PRO A 118 14.48 -9.55 -5.75
N LEU A 119 15.34 -9.08 -6.66
CA LEU A 119 14.98 -8.33 -7.86
C LEU A 119 15.68 -8.99 -9.06
N PRO A 120 15.16 -10.12 -9.57
CA PRO A 120 15.74 -10.77 -10.73
C PRO A 120 15.48 -9.93 -11.98
N LEU A 121 16.49 -9.81 -12.84
CA LEU A 121 16.39 -9.13 -14.13
C LEU A 121 16.90 -10.05 -15.25
N LEU A 122 16.41 -9.80 -16.47
CA LEU A 122 16.86 -10.44 -17.70
C LEU A 122 16.88 -9.39 -18.83
N PRO A 123 17.97 -8.60 -18.94
CA PRO A 123 18.05 -7.50 -19.89
C PRO A 123 18.06 -7.99 -21.34
N ARG A 124 17.13 -7.52 -22.17
CA ARG A 124 16.98 -7.89 -23.60
C ARG A 124 17.31 -6.77 -24.58
N ARG A 125 17.70 -5.60 -24.08
CA ARG A 125 18.11 -4.46 -24.89
C ARG A 125 19.27 -3.75 -24.21
N ARG A 126 20.24 -3.29 -25.00
CA ARG A 126 21.24 -2.31 -24.54
C ARG A 126 20.57 -0.94 -24.42
N GLY A 127 20.60 -0.38 -23.21
CA GLY A 127 20.12 0.96 -22.86
C GLY A 127 21.26 1.82 -22.36
#